data_AF-A0A1F8RD43-F1
#
_entry.id   AF-A0A1F8RD43-F1
#
_cell.length_a   1.000
_cell.length_b   1.000
_cell.length_c   1.000
_cell.angle_alpha   90.00
_cell.angle_beta   90.00
_cell.angle_gamma   90.00
#
_symmetry.space_group_name_H-M   'P 1'
#
loop_
_entity.id
_entity.type
_entity.pdbx_description
1 polymer ?
#
loop_
_entity_poly.entity_id
_entity_poly.type
_entity_poly.pdbx_seq_one_letter_code
_entity_poly.pdbx_strand_id
1 'polypeptide(L)'
;MPLAGLLVAVGIMGGIVYFYWRNPHVFHELRTYGYVGAFLISVILNATIILPVSNMAIIMALGATLPSPVIVGAAGGAGAVIGEMTGYVVGRSGRGLLVRSNVYLQVEGWVRRWGWIAVLVFSIFPFVFDVVGIIAGALRMPLWRFLVACWIGRTISYVVMAYLASLGLRAVPWFG
;
A
#
# COMPACT_ATOMS: atom_id res chain seq x y z
N MET A 1 -3.46 9.77 -18.24
CA MET A 1 -4.08 8.93 -17.18
C MET A 1 -3.32 8.89 -15.84
N PRO A 2 -1.98 9.06 -15.70
CA PRO A 2 -1.34 8.93 -14.39
C PRO A 2 -1.58 10.12 -13.42
N LEU A 3 -1.83 11.32 -13.95
CA LEU A 3 -2.07 12.54 -13.13
C LEU A 3 -3.41 12.53 -12.38
N ALA A 4 -4.49 12.03 -12.99
CA ALA A 4 -5.81 12.01 -12.38
C ALA A 4 -5.86 11.10 -11.14
N GLY A 5 -5.23 9.93 -11.21
CA GLY A 5 -5.11 9.03 -10.06
C GLY A 5 -4.28 9.66 -8.93
N LEU A 6 -3.19 10.35 -9.29
CA LEU A 6 -2.33 11.04 -8.32
C LEU A 6 -3.06 12.18 -7.60
N LEU A 7 -3.87 12.96 -8.32
CA LEU A 7 -4.72 14.01 -7.74
C LEU A 7 -5.82 13.44 -6.85
N VAL A 8 -6.43 12.30 -7.23
CA VAL A 8 -7.40 11.60 -6.38
C VAL A 8 -6.73 11.04 -5.12
N ALA A 9 -5.52 10.49 -5.22
CA ALA A 9 -4.73 10.07 -4.05
C ALA A 9 -4.48 11.24 -3.11
N VAL A 10 -4.00 12.36 -3.64
CA VAL A 10 -3.72 13.57 -2.85
C VAL A 10 -5.01 14.13 -2.23
N GLY A 11 -6.13 14.11 -2.96
CA GLY A 11 -7.43 14.53 -2.45
C GLY A 11 -7.97 13.64 -1.35
N ILE A 12 -7.88 12.32 -1.51
CA ILE A 12 -8.28 11.35 -0.47
C ILE A 12 -7.35 11.48 0.75
N MET A 13 -6.04 11.62 0.52
CA MET A 13 -5.04 11.86 1.57
C MET A 13 -5.36 13.14 2.35
N GLY A 14 -5.66 14.24 1.67
CA GLY A 14 -6.09 15.49 2.29
C GLY A 14 -7.43 15.37 3.03
N GLY A 15 -8.38 14.62 2.47
CA GLY A 15 -9.69 14.37 3.08
C GLY A 15 -9.62 13.51 4.34
N ILE A 16 -8.72 12.53 4.36
CA ILE A 16 -8.43 11.70 5.53
C ILE A 16 -7.77 12.55 6.63
N VAL A 17 -6.77 13.36 6.26
CA VAL A 17 -6.15 14.32 7.19
C VAL A 17 -7.21 15.26 7.77
N TYR A 18 -8.12 15.77 6.94
CA TYR A 18 -9.24 16.61 7.37
C TYR A 18 -10.23 15.87 8.28
N PHE A 19 -10.59 14.63 7.95
CA PHE A 19 -11.48 13.79 8.76
C PHE A 19 -10.87 13.47 10.13
N TYR A 20 -9.56 13.21 10.19
CA TYR A 20 -8.82 13.06 11.44
C TYR A 20 -8.79 14.36 12.24
N TRP A 21 -8.65 15.50 11.56
CA TRP A 21 -8.72 16.82 12.19
C TRP A 21 -10.09 17.08 12.83
N ARG A 22 -11.15 16.51 12.26
CA ARG A 22 -12.53 16.61 12.78
C ARG A 22 -12.83 15.65 13.94
N ASN A 23 -12.17 14.49 14.02
CA ASN A 23 -12.50 13.41 14.95
C ASN A 23 -11.28 12.91 15.76
N PRO A 24 -10.79 13.67 16.76
CA PRO A 24 -9.62 13.30 17.55
C PRO A 24 -9.81 12.10 18.48
N HIS A 25 -11.04 11.66 18.75
CA HIS A 25 -11.30 10.49 19.61
C HIS A 25 -10.86 9.16 18.98
N VAL A 26 -10.88 9.07 17.65
CA VAL A 26 -10.42 7.90 16.88
C VAL A 26 -8.92 7.64 17.11
N PHE A 27 -8.14 8.69 17.41
CA PHE A 27 -6.69 8.60 17.67
C PHE A 27 -6.34 7.81 18.93
N HIS A 28 -7.20 7.83 19.96
CA HIS A 28 -6.91 7.19 21.24
C HIS A 28 -7.06 5.66 21.17
N GLU A 29 -8.04 5.18 20.40
CA GLU A 29 -8.25 3.74 20.20
C GLU A 29 -7.17 3.11 19.31
N LEU A 30 -6.65 3.83 18.30
CA LEU A 30 -5.60 3.33 17.42
C LEU A 30 -4.26 3.14 18.14
N ARG A 31 -3.92 3.98 19.14
CA ARG A 31 -2.69 3.82 19.94
C ARG A 31 -2.65 2.48 20.68
N THR A 32 -3.80 2.00 21.14
CA THR A 32 -3.91 0.74 21.90
C THR A 32 -3.51 -0.49 21.08
N TYR A 33 -3.65 -0.43 19.75
CA TYR A 33 -3.27 -1.53 18.85
C TYR A 33 -1.81 -1.47 18.38
N GLY A 34 -1.14 -0.32 18.52
CA GLY A 34 0.29 -0.15 18.27
C GLY A 34 0.78 -0.69 16.92
N TYR A 35 1.96 -1.31 16.91
CA TYR A 35 2.59 -1.88 15.71
C TYR A 35 1.89 -3.15 15.19
N VAL A 36 1.24 -3.91 16.08
CA VAL A 36 0.52 -5.15 15.72
C VAL A 36 -0.77 -4.82 14.96
N GLY A 37 -1.46 -3.74 15.34
CA GLY A 37 -2.60 -3.21 14.60
C GLY A 37 -2.24 -2.82 13.17
N ALA A 38 -1.10 -2.12 12.98
CA ALA A 38 -0.61 -1.75 11.66
C ALA A 38 -0.41 -2.96 10.75
N PHE A 39 0.14 -4.06 11.29
CA PHE A 39 0.33 -5.31 10.56
C PHE A 39 -1.01 -5.96 10.19
N LEU A 40 -1.89 -6.22 11.17
CA LEU A 40 -3.15 -6.93 10.96
C LEU A 40 -4.11 -6.18 10.03
N ILE A 41 -4.23 -4.86 10.20
CA ILE A 41 -5.07 -4.03 9.34
C ILE A 41 -4.55 -4.03 7.91
N SER A 42 -3.23 -3.98 7.74
CA SER A 42 -2.61 -4.05 6.40
C SER A 42 -2.83 -5.39 5.71
N VAL A 43 -2.83 -6.49 6.45
CA VAL A 43 -3.21 -7.82 5.92
C VAL A 43 -4.65 -7.80 5.41
N ILE A 44 -5.59 -7.32 6.23
CA ILE A 44 -7.02 -7.34 5.90
C ILE A 44 -7.34 -6.43 4.71
N LEU A 45 -6.82 -5.20 4.71
CA LEU A 45 -7.19 -4.20 3.71
C LEU A 45 -6.50 -4.42 2.36
N ASN A 46 -5.27 -4.94 2.32
CA ASN A 46 -4.67 -5.33 1.03
C ASN A 46 -5.22 -6.66 0.51
N ALA A 47 -5.80 -7.52 1.35
CA ALA A 47 -6.53 -8.69 0.87
C ALA A 47 -7.83 -8.31 0.12
N THR A 48 -8.37 -7.13 0.38
CA THR A 48 -9.56 -6.59 -0.29
C THR A 48 -9.17 -5.65 -1.43
N ILE A 49 -9.29 -6.11 -2.68
CA ILE A 49 -8.96 -5.41 -3.94
C ILE A 49 -9.58 -3.99 -4.06
N ILE A 50 -10.60 -3.67 -3.25
CA ILE A 50 -11.38 -2.43 -3.34
C ILE A 50 -10.91 -1.34 -2.35
N LEU A 51 -10.13 -1.70 -1.33
CA LEU A 51 -9.76 -0.79 -0.23
C LEU A 51 -8.25 -0.43 -0.06
N PRO A 52 -7.34 -0.54 -1.05
CA PRO A 52 -5.91 -0.19 -0.87
C PRO A 52 -5.67 1.24 -0.36
N VAL A 53 -6.54 2.19 -0.75
CA VAL A 53 -6.46 3.60 -0.34
C VAL A 53 -6.73 3.76 1.16
N SER A 54 -7.61 2.93 1.72
CA SER A 54 -7.89 2.93 3.16
C SER A 54 -6.70 2.40 3.97
N ASN A 55 -5.90 1.48 3.42
CA ASN A 55 -4.73 1.00 4.14
C ASN A 55 -3.65 2.08 4.27
N MET A 56 -3.42 2.87 3.22
CA MET A 56 -2.48 4.00 3.29
C MET A 56 -2.92 5.05 4.32
N ALA A 57 -4.22 5.33 4.41
CA ALA A 57 -4.80 6.23 5.41
C ALA A 57 -4.42 5.84 6.84
N ILE A 58 -4.46 4.53 7.13
CA ILE A 58 -4.24 3.98 8.45
C ILE A 58 -2.75 3.90 8.76
N ILE A 59 -1.92 3.48 7.79
CA ILE A 59 -0.46 3.51 7.93
C ILE A 59 0.06 4.92 8.16
N MET A 60 -0.51 5.93 7.51
CA MET A 60 -0.18 7.34 7.75
C MET A 60 -0.58 7.77 9.18
N ALA A 61 -1.79 7.45 9.61
CA ALA A 61 -2.25 7.78 10.97
C ALA A 61 -1.41 7.10 12.05
N LEU A 62 -1.09 5.82 11.88
CA LEU A 62 -0.22 5.06 12.78
C LEU A 62 1.22 5.57 12.74
N GLY A 63 1.73 5.94 11.57
CA GLY A 63 3.05 6.54 11.39
C GLY A 63 3.19 7.91 12.06
N ALA A 64 2.12 8.69 12.09
CA ALA A 64 2.08 9.99 12.72
C ALA A 64 1.89 9.93 14.25
N THR A 65 1.43 8.79 14.77
CA THR A 65 1.14 8.58 16.20
C THR A 65 2.20 7.80 16.95
N LEU A 66 2.84 6.83 16.31
CA LEU A 66 3.79 5.92 16.95
C LEU A 66 5.22 6.51 16.95
N PRO A 67 6.06 6.13 17.94
CA PRO A 67 7.41 6.68 18.10
C PRO A 67 8.35 6.43 16.91
N SER A 68 8.07 5.39 16.12
CA SER A 68 8.91 4.99 14.99
C SER A 68 8.06 4.73 13.74
N PRO A 69 7.96 5.73 12.83
CA PRO A 69 7.25 5.60 11.55
C PRO A 69 7.84 4.49 10.67
N VAL A 70 9.14 4.20 10.83
CA VAL A 70 9.86 3.17 10.07
C VAL A 70 9.34 1.77 10.42
N ILE A 71 9.10 1.50 11.71
CA ILE A 71 8.60 0.20 12.17
C ILE A 71 7.13 0.02 11.73
N VAL A 72 6.33 1.08 11.75
CA VAL A 72 4.95 1.05 11.23
C VAL A 72 4.96 0.72 9.73
N GLY A 73 5.84 1.36 8.96
CA GLY A 73 5.97 1.11 7.54
C GLY A 73 6.43 -0.31 7.20
N ALA A 74 7.39 -0.85 7.96
CA ALA A 74 7.86 -2.24 7.81
C ALA A 74 6.79 -3.28 8.20
N ALA A 75 6.09 -3.07 9.32
CA ALA A 75 4.98 -3.93 9.76
C ALA A 75 3.82 -3.89 8.76
N GLY A 76 3.43 -2.69 8.32
CA GLY A 76 2.43 -2.52 7.28
C GLY A 76 2.85 -3.16 5.96
N GLY A 77 4.12 -3.02 5.56
CA GLY A 77 4.67 -3.61 4.34
C GLY A 77 4.62 -5.13 4.38
N ALA A 78 4.93 -5.75 5.52
CA ALA A 78 4.80 -7.20 5.71
C ALA A 78 3.32 -7.65 5.60
N GLY A 79 2.40 -6.92 6.22
CA GLY A 79 0.98 -7.22 6.11
C GLY A 79 0.45 -7.07 4.68
N ALA A 80 0.92 -6.06 3.94
CA ALA A 80 0.51 -5.80 2.57
C ALA A 80 0.92 -6.92 1.62
N VAL A 81 2.14 -7.46 1.79
CA VAL A 81 2.64 -8.61 1.02
C VAL A 81 1.73 -9.82 1.20
N ILE A 82 1.25 -10.05 2.43
CA ILE A 82 0.34 -11.16 2.73
C ILE A 82 -1.01 -10.96 2.07
N GLY A 83 -1.58 -9.75 2.16
CA GLY A 83 -2.81 -9.42 1.45
C GLY A 83 -2.68 -9.63 -0.07
N GLU A 84 -1.57 -9.19 -0.64
CA GLU A 84 -1.32 -9.27 -2.09
C GLU A 84 -1.06 -10.70 -2.59
N MET A 85 -0.71 -11.65 -1.71
CA MET A 85 -0.64 -13.06 -2.09
C MET A 85 -1.97 -13.57 -2.67
N THR A 86 -3.10 -13.00 -2.23
CA THR A 86 -4.42 -13.33 -2.80
C THR A 86 -4.48 -13.01 -4.30
N GLY A 87 -4.05 -11.81 -4.71
CA GLY A 87 -3.96 -11.39 -6.10
C GLY A 87 -3.01 -12.28 -6.92
N TYR A 88 -1.85 -12.62 -6.35
CA TYR A 88 -0.91 -13.55 -6.97
C TYR A 88 -1.52 -14.95 -7.22
N VAL A 89 -2.23 -15.51 -6.25
CA VAL A 89 -2.88 -16.83 -6.39
C VAL A 89 -4.02 -16.77 -7.43
N VAL A 90 -4.82 -15.70 -7.43
CA VAL A 90 -5.87 -15.48 -8.42
C VAL A 90 -5.29 -15.39 -9.83
N GLY A 91 -4.19 -14.66 -10.01
CA GLY A 91 -3.45 -14.58 -11.26
C GLY A 91 -2.90 -15.93 -11.70
N ARG A 92 -2.26 -16.67 -10.79
CA ARG A 92 -1.68 -18.00 -11.05
C ARG A 92 -2.72 -19.05 -11.41
N SER A 93 -3.93 -18.92 -10.88
CA SER A 93 -5.08 -19.78 -11.20
C SER A 93 -5.71 -19.47 -12.56
N GLY A 94 -5.21 -18.47 -13.30
CA GLY A 94 -5.73 -18.05 -14.60
C GLY A 94 -7.03 -17.23 -14.54
N ARG A 95 -7.64 -17.09 -13.36
CA ARG A 95 -8.88 -16.32 -13.15
C ARG A 95 -8.68 -14.81 -13.29
N GLY A 96 -7.47 -14.31 -13.03
CA GLY A 96 -7.12 -12.89 -13.19
C GLY A 96 -7.05 -12.40 -14.64
N LEU A 97 -7.08 -13.30 -15.64
CA LEU A 97 -6.95 -12.94 -17.06
C LEU A 97 -8.25 -12.41 -17.69
N LEU A 98 -9.38 -12.46 -16.97
CA LEU A 98 -10.70 -12.14 -17.50
C LEU A 98 -10.93 -10.63 -17.67
N VAL A 99 -10.10 -9.77 -17.07
CA VAL A 99 -10.22 -8.30 -17.16
C VAL A 99 -8.92 -7.69 -17.70
N ARG A 100 -8.72 -7.81 -19.03
CA ARG A 100 -7.57 -7.20 -19.72
C ARG A 100 -7.84 -5.72 -20.01
N SER A 101 -7.56 -4.86 -19.03
CA SER A 101 -7.57 -3.41 -19.25
C SER A 101 -6.32 -2.94 -20.01
N ASN A 102 -6.34 -1.72 -20.58
CA ASN A 102 -5.15 -1.13 -21.21
C ASN A 102 -3.97 -1.01 -20.23
N VAL A 103 -4.25 -0.75 -18.95
CA VAL A 103 -3.24 -0.71 -17.89
C VAL A 103 -2.66 -2.10 -17.64
N TYR A 104 -3.50 -3.14 -17.62
CA TYR A 104 -3.05 -4.53 -17.48
C TYR A 104 -2.04 -4.90 -18.57
N LEU A 105 -2.35 -4.62 -19.84
CA LEU A 105 -1.48 -4.97 -20.97
C LEU A 105 -0.14 -4.21 -20.93
N GLN A 106 -0.18 -2.93 -20.55
CA GLN A 106 1.03 -2.14 -20.37
C GLN A 106 1.88 -2.73 -19.24
N VAL A 107 1.33 -2.93 -18.05
CA VAL A 107 2.07 -3.48 -16.91
C VAL A 107 2.58 -4.90 -17.23
N GLU A 108 1.80 -5.73 -17.91
CA GLU A 108 2.23 -7.07 -18.32
C GLU A 108 3.47 -7.02 -19.22
N GLY A 109 3.50 -6.14 -20.22
CA GLY A 109 4.65 -5.97 -21.09
C GLY A 109 5.93 -5.58 -20.33
N TRP A 110 5.79 -4.72 -19.32
CA TRP A 110 6.90 -4.32 -18.47
C TRP A 110 7.36 -5.43 -17.54
N VAL A 111 6.44 -6.16 -16.91
CA VAL A 111 6.77 -7.32 -16.06
C VAL A 111 7.38 -8.45 -16.88
N ARG A 112 6.96 -8.66 -18.13
CA ARG A 112 7.61 -9.63 -19.04
C ARG A 112 9.04 -9.23 -19.40
N ARG A 113 9.30 -7.93 -19.62
CA ARG A 113 10.63 -7.42 -20.01
C ARG A 113 11.61 -7.31 -18.84
N TRP A 114 11.15 -6.85 -17.67
CA TRP A 114 12.01 -6.52 -16.53
C TRP A 114 11.83 -7.46 -15.32
N GLY A 115 10.83 -8.33 -15.34
CA GLY A 115 10.60 -9.33 -14.30
C GLY A 115 10.33 -8.72 -12.93
N TRP A 116 11.08 -9.18 -11.94
CA TRP A 116 10.94 -8.79 -10.53
C TRP A 116 11.26 -7.31 -10.27
N ILE A 117 12.08 -6.68 -11.13
CA ILE A 117 12.40 -5.25 -11.02
C ILE A 117 11.16 -4.41 -11.31
N ALA A 118 10.38 -4.76 -12.33
CA ALA A 118 9.10 -4.09 -12.59
C ALA A 118 8.15 -4.23 -11.41
N VAL A 119 8.07 -5.43 -10.81
CA VAL A 119 7.24 -5.64 -9.61
C VAL A 119 7.66 -4.72 -8.48
N LEU A 120 8.96 -4.58 -8.22
CA LEU A 120 9.48 -3.69 -7.18
C LEU A 120 9.06 -2.25 -7.43
N VAL A 121 9.29 -1.74 -8.65
CA VAL A 121 8.97 -0.36 -9.01
C VAL A 121 7.47 -0.11 -8.92
N PHE A 122 6.64 -1.00 -9.47
CA PHE A 122 5.18 -0.82 -9.42
C PHE A 122 4.61 -1.01 -8.01
N SER A 123 5.25 -1.79 -7.14
CA SER A 123 4.81 -1.95 -5.74
C SER A 123 4.93 -0.69 -4.90
N ILE A 124 5.77 0.25 -5.32
CA ILE A 124 5.83 1.59 -4.73
C ILE A 124 4.51 2.32 -4.99
N PHE A 125 3.92 2.14 -6.16
CA PHE A 125 2.72 2.87 -6.58
C PHE A 125 1.44 2.11 -6.21
N PRO A 126 0.61 2.63 -5.30
CA PRO A 126 -0.57 1.91 -4.80
C PRO A 126 -1.64 1.64 -5.86
N PHE A 127 -1.72 2.43 -6.92
CA PHE A 127 -2.76 2.31 -7.94
C PHE A 127 -2.59 1.13 -8.89
N VAL A 128 -1.36 0.75 -9.17
CA VAL A 128 -1.01 -0.31 -10.13
C VAL A 128 -0.62 -1.60 -9.42
N PHE A 129 -0.42 -1.53 -8.11
CA PHE A 129 0.09 -2.62 -7.29
C PHE A 129 -0.79 -3.88 -7.35
N ASP A 130 -2.10 -3.75 -7.14
CA ASP A 130 -3.01 -4.89 -7.14
C ASP A 130 -3.03 -5.64 -8.50
N VAL A 131 -2.86 -4.88 -9.58
CA VAL A 131 -2.78 -5.41 -10.95
C VAL A 131 -1.46 -6.15 -11.16
N VAL A 132 -0.37 -5.67 -10.56
CA VAL A 132 0.95 -6.29 -10.61
C VAL A 132 0.96 -7.65 -9.90
N GLY A 133 0.27 -7.78 -8.77
CA GLY A 133 0.11 -9.07 -8.07
C GLY A 133 -0.52 -10.12 -8.96
N ILE A 134 -1.64 -9.76 -9.60
CA ILE A 134 -2.34 -10.63 -10.56
C ILE A 134 -1.45 -10.99 -11.75
N ILE A 135 -0.78 -10.01 -12.36
CA ILE A 135 0.11 -10.22 -13.51
C ILE A 135 1.29 -11.13 -13.13
N ALA A 136 1.93 -10.91 -11.99
CA ALA A 136 3.04 -11.72 -11.51
C ALA A 136 2.63 -13.18 -11.29
N GLY A 137 1.42 -13.39 -10.77
CA GLY A 137 0.79 -14.70 -10.66
C GLY A 137 0.53 -15.34 -12.02
N ALA A 138 -0.09 -14.60 -12.94
CA ALA A 138 -0.43 -15.07 -14.29
C ALA A 138 0.81 -15.46 -15.12
N LEU A 139 1.90 -14.71 -14.96
CA LEU A 139 3.21 -15.00 -15.56
C LEU A 139 3.99 -16.08 -14.82
N ARG A 140 3.42 -16.68 -13.76
CA ARG A 140 4.03 -17.74 -12.93
C ARG A 140 5.40 -17.35 -12.37
N MET A 141 5.61 -16.07 -12.05
CA MET A 141 6.85 -15.58 -11.43
C MET A 141 7.12 -16.36 -10.13
N PRO A 142 8.35 -16.81 -9.83
CA PRO A 142 8.63 -17.52 -8.58
C PRO A 142 8.21 -16.68 -7.36
N LEU A 143 7.44 -17.30 -6.45
CA LEU A 143 6.77 -16.64 -5.33
C LEU A 143 7.75 -15.81 -4.49
N TRP A 144 8.93 -16.35 -4.18
CA TRP A 144 9.92 -15.62 -3.37
C TRP A 144 10.35 -14.29 -4.02
N ARG A 145 10.53 -14.24 -5.35
CA ARG A 145 10.94 -13.01 -6.06
C ARG A 145 9.85 -11.97 -5.99
N PHE A 146 8.61 -12.41 -6.17
CA PHE A 146 7.44 -11.55 -6.02
C PHE A 146 7.33 -11.01 -4.59
N LEU A 147 7.40 -11.87 -3.58
CA LEU A 147 7.30 -11.48 -2.17
C LEU A 147 8.39 -10.49 -1.77
N VAL A 148 9.66 -10.75 -2.13
CA VAL A 148 10.77 -9.85 -1.79
C VAL A 148 10.63 -8.50 -2.50
N ALA A 149 10.35 -8.50 -3.80
CA ALA A 149 10.17 -7.26 -4.56
C ALA A 149 8.99 -6.42 -4.04
N CYS A 150 7.87 -7.10 -3.77
CA CYS A 150 6.67 -6.51 -3.18
C CYS A 150 6.95 -5.94 -1.79
N TRP A 151 7.60 -6.70 -0.91
CA TRP A 151 7.90 -6.28 0.45
C TRP A 151 8.80 -5.06 0.49
N ILE A 152 9.85 -5.04 -0.32
CA ILE A 152 10.75 -3.89 -0.42
C ILE A 152 9.99 -2.66 -0.93
N GLY A 153 9.28 -2.79 -2.06
CA GLY A 153 8.54 -1.67 -2.64
C GLY A 153 7.48 -1.11 -1.68
N ARG A 154 6.78 -1.99 -0.96
CA ARG A 154 5.70 -1.58 -0.05
C ARG A 154 6.19 -1.01 1.26
N THR A 155 7.26 -1.58 1.81
CA THR A 155 7.93 -1.00 2.97
C THR A 155 8.43 0.40 2.65
N ILE A 156 9.09 0.61 1.50
CA ILE A 156 9.54 1.95 1.08
C ILE A 156 8.37 2.92 1.01
N SER A 157 7.30 2.58 0.30
CA SER A 157 6.14 3.47 0.20
C SER A 157 5.48 3.75 1.54
N TYR A 158 5.33 2.75 2.40
CA TYR A 158 4.68 2.93 3.69
C TYR A 158 5.54 3.70 4.68
N VAL A 159 6.87 3.51 4.66
CA VAL A 159 7.80 4.31 5.44
C VAL A 159 7.79 5.77 4.97
N VAL A 160 7.83 6.02 3.66
CA VAL A 160 7.74 7.38 3.11
C VAL A 160 6.44 8.05 3.53
N MET A 161 5.30 7.35 3.42
CA MET A 161 3.99 7.89 3.78
C MET A 161 3.86 8.13 5.29
N ALA A 162 4.33 7.20 6.12
CA ALA A 162 4.38 7.37 7.57
C ALA A 162 5.27 8.55 7.97
N TYR A 163 6.40 8.73 7.30
CA TYR A 163 7.33 9.83 7.56
C TYR A 163 6.74 11.19 7.13
N LEU A 164 6.15 11.27 5.93
CA LEU A 164 5.44 12.46 5.45
C LEU A 164 4.29 12.86 6.39
N ALA A 165 3.53 11.88 6.90
CA ALA A 165 2.48 12.13 7.88
C ALA A 165 3.04 12.68 9.22
N SER A 166 4.16 12.12 9.69
CA SER A 166 4.82 12.60 10.91
C SER A 166 5.38 14.03 10.77
N LEU A 167 5.91 14.38 9.59
CA LEU A 167 6.38 15.73 9.29
C LEU A 167 5.22 16.71 9.13
N GLY A 168 4.13 16.30 8.50
CA GLY A 168 2.91 17.10 8.35
C GLY A 168 2.31 17.51 9.69
N LEU A 169 2.32 16.62 10.69
CA LEU A 169 1.88 16.96 12.05
C LEU A 169 2.83 17.94 12.76
N ARG A 170 4.15 17.85 12.53
CA ARG A 170 5.15 18.77 13.13
C ARG A 170 5.15 20.17 12.51
N ALA A 171 4.65 20.32 11.28
CA ALA A 171 4.50 21.60 10.61
C ALA A 171 3.29 22.42 11.13
N VAL A 172 2.40 21.82 11.91
CA VAL A 172 1.26 22.52 12.53
C VAL A 172 1.66 22.97 13.95
N PRO A 173 1.85 24.28 14.22
CA PRO A 173 2.54 24.78 15.42
C PRO A 173 1.81 24.64 16.76
N TRP A 174 0.66 23.95 16.82
CA TRP A 174 -0.19 23.87 18.02
C TRP A 174 0.04 22.62 18.89
N PHE A 175 1.00 21.76 18.53
CA PHE A 175 1.40 20.57 19.30
C PHE A 175 2.72 20.79 20.07
N GLY A 176 2.88 21.98 20.67
CA GLY A 176 3.95 22.30 21.62
C GLY A 176 3.37 22.64 22.98
#